data_AF-A0A3B9FYP9-F1
#
_entry.id   AF-A0A3B9FYP9-F1
#
_cell.length_a   1.000
_cell.length_b   1.000
_cell.length_c   1.000
_cell.angle_alpha   90.00
_cell.angle_beta   90.00
_cell.angle_gamma   90.00
#
_symmetry.space_group_name_H-M   'P 1'
#
loop_
_entity.id
_entity.type
_entity.pdbx_description
1 polymer ?
#
loop_
_entity_poly.entity_id
_entity_poly.type
_entity_poly.pdbx_seq_one_letter_code
_entity_poly.pdbx_strand_id
1 'polypeptide(L)'
;MELKYKDMIKALNSIEDERKIPESVVLDALKEAMAKAYKKDAELSDINVEAEINDKKQTIDIFQIYNIVEEVEDDELEISLEEARELQKDAELGGTIRRKVEITEMSRAAATLARNVMRQKIREAEKVAVYNEYIDQKDEMVLGVVESVKDKFTLVNLGKTVAMMPRSAEIPGERLVEGQRLRVVITEVNKDTKGSQVLVSRADPMLVRRLFEKEVPEIFQGTIEIKAIAREAGERTKMAVLSHNPDVDPIGACIGQRGARVQEIIDELHGEKIDIFQWNDDITQLVKNA
;
A
#
# COMPACT_ATOMS: atom_id res chain seq x y z
N MET A 1 37.83 -5.65 -0.54
CA MET A 1 37.45 -4.23 -0.74
C MET A 1 36.39 -3.92 0.32
N GLU A 2 36.63 -2.99 1.26
CA GLU A 2 35.62 -2.69 2.28
C GLU A 2 34.32 -2.22 1.60
N LEU A 3 33.23 -2.97 1.74
CA LEU A 3 31.93 -2.60 1.20
C LEU A 3 31.43 -1.35 1.94
N LYS A 4 31.62 -0.18 1.32
CA LYS A 4 31.14 1.10 1.83
C LYS A 4 29.63 1.19 1.65
N TYR A 5 28.88 1.13 2.76
CA TYR A 5 27.42 1.13 2.70
C TYR A 5 26.86 2.43 2.08
N LYS A 6 27.55 3.56 2.25
CA LYS A 6 27.11 4.86 1.70
C LYS A 6 27.14 4.93 0.19
N ASP A 7 28.06 4.23 -0.46
CA ASP A 7 28.10 4.18 -1.93
C ASP A 7 26.96 3.30 -2.47
N MET A 8 26.58 2.27 -1.73
CA MET A 8 25.38 1.47 -2.01
C MET A 8 24.09 2.26 -1.77
N ILE A 9 23.98 3.00 -0.66
CA ILE A 9 22.83 3.88 -0.40
C ILE A 9 22.74 4.97 -1.45
N LYS A 10 23.84 5.59 -1.87
CA LYS A 10 23.81 6.59 -2.97
C LYS A 10 23.36 5.98 -4.29
N ALA A 11 23.82 4.77 -4.62
CA ALA A 11 23.37 4.06 -5.81
C ALA A 11 21.87 3.68 -5.73
N LEU A 12 21.38 3.32 -4.54
CA LEU A 12 19.97 3.02 -4.29
C LEU A 12 19.11 4.29 -4.35
N ASN A 13 19.52 5.37 -3.66
CA ASN A 13 18.86 6.67 -3.68
C ASN A 13 18.78 7.25 -5.10
N SER A 14 19.80 7.05 -5.95
CA SER A 14 19.76 7.47 -7.35
C SER A 14 18.73 6.73 -8.21
N ILE A 15 18.22 5.59 -7.73
CA ILE A 15 17.11 4.82 -8.32
C ILE A 15 15.77 5.17 -7.62
N GLU A 16 15.79 5.90 -6.50
CA GLU A 16 14.70 5.99 -5.51
C GLU A 16 14.24 7.41 -5.11
N ASP A 17 14.60 8.46 -5.86
CA ASP A 17 14.11 9.83 -5.57
C ASP A 17 12.56 9.96 -5.60
N GLU A 18 11.81 8.94 -6.05
CA GLU A 18 10.34 8.95 -6.08
C GLU A 18 9.64 8.16 -4.96
N ARG A 19 10.34 7.30 -4.19
CA ARG A 19 9.67 6.21 -3.43
C ARG A 19 9.48 6.43 -1.92
N LYS A 20 10.08 7.48 -1.33
CA LYS A 20 9.91 7.87 0.10
C LYS A 20 10.05 6.72 1.11
N ILE A 21 11.00 5.81 0.92
CA ILE A 21 11.24 4.70 1.84
C ILE A 21 12.17 5.16 2.98
N PRO A 22 11.89 4.84 4.26
CA PRO A 22 12.78 5.20 5.36
C PRO A 22 14.16 4.53 5.23
N GLU A 23 15.23 5.28 5.50
CA GLU A 23 16.61 4.77 5.46
C GLU A 23 16.80 3.52 6.32
N SER A 24 16.12 3.45 7.48
CA SER A 24 16.16 2.28 8.37
C SER A 24 15.73 0.98 7.69
N VAL A 25 14.71 1.03 6.81
CA VAL A 25 14.24 -0.14 6.06
C VAL A 25 15.30 -0.59 5.07
N VAL A 26 15.92 0.34 4.36
CA VAL A 26 16.97 0.05 3.39
C VAL A 26 18.16 -0.60 4.08
N LEU A 27 18.53 -0.09 5.25
CA LEU A 27 19.60 -0.62 6.08
C LEU A 27 19.30 -2.04 6.58
N ASP A 28 18.09 -2.30 7.08
CA ASP A 28 17.72 -3.64 7.53
C ASP A 28 17.61 -4.63 6.36
N ALA A 29 17.12 -4.19 5.21
CA ALA A 29 17.12 -4.96 3.98
C ALA A 29 18.54 -5.35 3.54
N LEU A 30 19.48 -4.40 3.66
CA LEU A 30 20.88 -4.60 3.33
C LEU A 30 21.55 -5.58 4.31
N LYS A 31 21.29 -5.50 5.62
CA LYS A 31 21.77 -6.49 6.60
C LYS A 31 21.28 -7.90 6.25
N GLU A 32 19.97 -8.06 6.03
CA GLU A 32 19.39 -9.38 5.72
C GLU A 32 19.90 -9.92 4.39
N ALA A 33 20.05 -9.05 3.38
CA ALA A 33 20.60 -9.39 2.08
C ALA A 33 22.03 -9.92 2.19
N MET A 34 22.88 -9.24 2.96
CA MET A 34 24.28 -9.61 3.16
C MET A 34 24.41 -10.92 3.95
N ALA A 35 23.62 -11.10 5.02
CA ALA A 35 23.60 -12.33 5.78
C ALA A 35 23.19 -13.53 4.92
N LYS A 36 22.09 -13.43 4.15
CA LYS A 36 21.64 -14.48 3.23
C LYS A 36 22.65 -14.77 2.12
N ALA A 37 23.29 -13.73 1.60
CA ALA A 37 24.29 -13.86 0.57
C ALA A 37 25.53 -14.60 1.06
N TYR A 38 25.99 -14.33 2.29
CA TYR A 38 27.08 -15.07 2.92
C TYR A 38 26.73 -16.54 3.16
N LYS A 39 25.54 -16.84 3.73
CA LYS A 39 25.06 -18.24 3.87
C LYS A 39 25.12 -19.00 2.54
N LYS A 40 24.72 -18.33 1.45
CA LYS A 40 24.73 -18.94 0.12
C LYS A 40 26.13 -19.15 -0.45
N ASP A 41 27.06 -18.24 -0.15
CA ASP A 41 28.45 -18.26 -0.62
C ASP A 41 29.30 -19.29 0.11
N ALA A 42 29.08 -19.43 1.42
CA ALA A 42 29.72 -20.44 2.24
C ALA A 42 29.22 -21.87 1.95
N GLU A 43 28.14 -22.01 1.16
CA GLU A 43 27.39 -23.25 0.92
C GLU A 43 26.75 -23.87 2.18
N LEU A 44 26.76 -23.14 3.30
CA LEU A 44 26.24 -23.58 4.59
C LEU A 44 24.81 -23.03 4.78
N SER A 45 23.80 -23.89 4.65
CA SER A 45 22.39 -23.46 4.74
C SER A 45 21.94 -23.13 6.15
N ASP A 46 22.52 -23.79 7.15
CA ASP A 46 22.00 -23.82 8.52
C ASP A 46 22.76 -22.92 9.49
N ILE A 47 23.84 -22.26 9.05
CA ILE A 47 24.63 -21.35 9.89
C ILE A 47 23.84 -20.12 10.34
N ASN A 48 24.06 -19.69 11.57
CA ASN A 48 23.50 -18.45 12.09
C ASN A 48 24.43 -17.28 11.74
N VAL A 49 23.91 -16.33 10.96
CA VAL A 49 24.69 -15.21 10.44
C VAL A 49 23.93 -13.93 10.72
N GLU A 50 24.61 -12.99 11.35
CA GLU A 50 24.12 -11.64 11.61
C GLU A 50 24.96 -10.63 10.86
N ALA A 51 24.31 -9.60 10.34
CA ALA A 51 24.97 -8.46 9.73
C ALA A 51 24.64 -7.20 10.54
N GLU A 52 25.67 -6.48 10.95
CA GLU A 52 25.55 -5.23 11.69
C GLU A 52 26.13 -4.08 10.88
N ILE A 53 25.58 -2.88 11.08
CA ILE A 53 26.11 -1.67 10.46
C ILE A 53 27.06 -1.02 11.45
N ASN A 54 28.26 -0.71 10.96
CA ASN A 54 29.24 0.06 11.71
C ASN A 54 29.17 1.53 11.28
N ASP A 55 28.38 2.34 11.98
CA ASP A 55 28.16 3.75 11.65
C ASP A 55 29.47 4.56 11.59
N LYS A 56 30.46 4.20 12.42
CA LYS A 56 31.76 4.88 12.49
C LYS A 56 32.61 4.59 11.26
N LYS A 57 32.68 3.32 10.85
CA LYS A 57 33.50 2.88 9.70
C LYS A 57 32.78 2.98 8.37
N GLN A 58 31.47 3.14 8.43
CA GLN A 58 30.58 3.07 7.27
C GLN A 58 30.66 1.76 6.49
N THR A 59 30.84 0.67 7.21
CA THR A 59 30.90 -0.70 6.68
C THR A 59 29.77 -1.54 7.27
N ILE A 60 29.50 -2.68 6.61
CA ILE A 60 28.67 -3.74 7.17
C ILE A 60 29.61 -4.82 7.66
N ASP A 61 29.50 -5.16 8.93
CA ASP A 61 30.24 -6.25 9.53
C ASP A 61 29.33 -7.49 9.57
N ILE A 62 29.81 -8.62 9.05
CA ILE A 62 29.11 -9.91 9.14
C ILE A 62 29.73 -10.74 10.25
N PHE A 63 28.88 -11.37 11.04
CA PHE A 63 29.25 -12.27 12.12
C PHE A 63 28.58 -13.62 11.94
N GLN A 64 29.35 -14.70 12.07
CA GLN A 64 28.81 -16.05 12.21
C GLN A 64 28.71 -16.38 13.70
N ILE A 65 27.57 -16.92 14.11
CA ILE A 65 27.27 -17.29 15.49
C ILE A 65 27.49 -18.79 15.64
N TYR A 66 28.30 -19.14 16.63
CA TYR A 66 28.61 -20.51 17.01
C TYR A 66 28.09 -20.81 18.42
N ASN A 67 27.63 -22.05 18.64
CA ASN A 67 27.31 -22.58 19.95
C ASN A 67 28.57 -23.11 20.61
N ILE A 68 28.78 -22.78 21.89
CA ILE A 68 29.98 -23.21 22.63
C ILE A 68 29.70 -24.58 23.23
N VAL A 69 30.41 -25.60 22.76
CA VAL A 69 30.26 -27.00 23.17
C VAL A 69 31.57 -27.57 23.70
N GLU A 70 31.49 -28.71 24.39
CA GLU A 70 32.67 -29.43 24.89
C GLU A 70 33.29 -30.31 23.80
N GLU A 71 32.46 -31.06 23.08
CA GLU A 71 32.82 -31.84 21.89
C GLU A 71 32.10 -31.26 20.68
N VAL A 72 32.87 -30.93 19.62
CA VAL A 72 32.34 -30.34 18.37
C VAL A 72 31.87 -31.48 17.48
N GLU A 73 30.57 -31.52 17.17
CA GLU A 73 29.99 -32.45 16.20
C GLU A 73 29.80 -31.79 14.83
N ASP A 74 29.50 -30.48 14.82
CA ASP A 74 29.29 -29.67 13.61
C ASP A 74 30.17 -28.41 13.67
N ASP A 75 31.26 -28.38 12.90
CA ASP A 75 32.23 -27.27 12.90
C ASP A 75 31.71 -26.00 12.21
N GLU A 76 30.54 -26.06 11.56
CA GLU A 76 29.86 -24.90 10.98
C GLU A 76 29.01 -24.17 12.01
N LEU A 77 28.47 -24.89 12.99
CA LEU A 77 27.53 -24.38 14.01
C LEU A 77 28.14 -24.30 15.41
N GLU A 78 29.20 -25.06 15.67
CA GLU A 78 29.74 -25.26 17.00
C GLU A 78 31.22 -24.89 17.10
N ILE A 79 31.64 -24.53 18.30
CA ILE A 79 33.04 -24.20 18.61
C ILE A 79 33.37 -24.72 20.00
N SER A 80 34.60 -25.20 20.17
CA SER A 80 35.06 -25.68 21.48
C SER A 80 35.17 -24.52 22.48
N LEU A 81 35.01 -24.79 23.77
CA LEU A 81 35.22 -23.79 24.82
C LEU A 81 36.63 -23.18 24.76
N GLU A 82 37.64 -23.96 24.37
CA GLU A 82 39.03 -23.48 24.27
C GLU A 82 39.16 -22.42 23.17
N GLU A 83 38.69 -22.72 21.95
CA GLU A 83 38.70 -21.76 20.83
C GLU A 83 37.79 -20.56 21.10
N ALA A 84 36.64 -20.76 21.73
CA ALA A 84 35.76 -19.67 22.13
C ALA A 84 36.45 -18.69 23.09
N ARG A 85 37.27 -19.21 24.01
CA ARG A 85 38.04 -18.39 24.98
C ARG A 85 39.20 -17.63 24.35
N GLU A 86 39.74 -18.10 23.23
CA GLU A 86 40.73 -17.34 22.46
C GLU A 86 40.12 -16.07 21.84
N LEU A 87 38.87 -16.17 21.39
CA LEU A 87 38.12 -15.05 20.83
C LEU A 87 37.55 -14.13 21.92
N GLN A 88 36.99 -14.70 22.99
CA GLN A 88 36.35 -13.98 24.08
C GLN A 88 36.61 -14.69 25.42
N LYS A 89 37.43 -14.08 26.29
CA LYS A 89 37.94 -14.74 27.52
C LYS A 89 36.86 -15.15 28.52
N ASP A 90 35.71 -14.51 28.49
CA ASP A 90 34.53 -14.75 29.33
C ASP A 90 33.51 -15.70 28.68
N ALA A 91 33.89 -16.41 27.59
CA ALA A 91 33.06 -17.44 26.98
C ALA A 91 32.76 -18.60 27.95
N GLU A 92 31.49 -19.02 27.98
CA GLU A 92 30.96 -20.08 28.85
C GLU A 92 30.39 -21.24 28.01
N LEU A 93 30.54 -22.47 28.51
CA LEU A 93 29.95 -23.67 27.90
C LEU A 93 28.42 -23.56 27.85
N GLY A 94 27.84 -23.95 26.73
CA GLY A 94 26.40 -23.82 26.45
C GLY A 94 25.94 -22.42 26.05
N GLY A 95 26.85 -21.45 25.96
CA GLY A 95 26.59 -20.11 25.43
C GLY A 95 26.76 -20.02 23.90
N THR A 96 26.70 -18.80 23.38
CA THR A 96 26.95 -18.50 21.96
C THR A 96 28.06 -17.47 21.82
N ILE A 97 28.89 -17.60 20.78
CA ILE A 97 29.92 -16.62 20.44
C ILE A 97 29.78 -16.17 18.99
N ARG A 98 30.11 -14.91 18.73
CA ARG A 98 30.12 -14.33 17.38
C ARG A 98 31.54 -14.20 16.86
N ARG A 99 31.84 -14.80 15.71
CA ARG A 99 33.11 -14.64 15.00
C ARG A 99 32.90 -13.71 13.81
N LYS A 100 33.74 -12.66 13.71
CA LYS A 100 33.67 -11.73 12.58
C LYS A 100 34.19 -12.42 11.31
N VAL A 101 33.43 -12.27 10.22
CA VAL A 101 33.79 -12.79 8.90
C VAL A 101 34.44 -11.69 8.07
N GLU A 102 35.60 -11.98 7.48
CA GLU A 102 36.20 -11.11 6.47
C GLU A 102 35.69 -11.46 5.07
N ILE A 103 34.92 -10.55 4.48
CA ILE A 103 34.44 -10.71 3.10
C ILE A 103 35.39 -9.98 2.17
N THR A 104 36.24 -10.73 1.48
CA THR A 104 37.16 -10.18 0.48
C THR A 104 36.48 -9.98 -0.86
N GLU A 105 35.72 -10.98 -1.32
CA GLU A 105 34.91 -10.98 -2.54
C GLU A 105 33.62 -11.78 -2.33
N MET A 106 32.49 -11.31 -2.88
CA MET A 106 31.24 -12.08 -2.89
C MET A 106 31.05 -12.75 -4.25
N SER A 107 30.60 -14.00 -4.29
CA SER A 107 30.24 -14.61 -5.57
C SER A 107 29.12 -13.84 -6.28
N ARG A 108 29.08 -13.99 -7.60
CA ARG A 108 28.03 -13.42 -8.45
C ARG A 108 26.62 -13.88 -8.03
N ALA A 109 26.51 -15.10 -7.51
CA ALA A 109 25.28 -15.67 -6.99
C ALA A 109 24.83 -14.95 -5.71
N ALA A 110 25.75 -14.76 -4.77
CA ALA A 110 25.53 -14.02 -3.53
C ALA A 110 25.10 -12.56 -3.80
N ALA A 111 25.76 -11.87 -4.73
CA ALA A 111 25.40 -10.51 -5.13
C ALA A 111 24.00 -10.41 -5.77
N THR A 112 23.60 -11.42 -6.54
CA THR A 112 22.25 -11.46 -7.16
C THR A 112 21.17 -11.74 -6.12
N LEU A 113 21.45 -12.63 -5.16
CA LEU A 113 20.56 -12.91 -4.04
C LEU A 113 20.34 -11.65 -3.20
N ALA A 114 21.42 -10.94 -2.84
CA ALA A 114 21.35 -9.70 -2.08
C ALA A 114 20.45 -8.66 -2.76
N ARG A 115 20.60 -8.48 -4.08
CA ARG A 115 19.74 -7.58 -4.88
C ARG A 115 18.27 -7.97 -4.82
N ASN A 116 17.96 -9.27 -4.87
CA ASN A 116 16.59 -9.76 -4.82
C ASN A 116 15.97 -9.56 -3.43
N VAL A 117 16.72 -9.86 -2.36
CA VAL A 117 16.29 -9.64 -0.97
C VAL A 117 16.01 -8.16 -0.72
N MET A 118 16.90 -7.26 -1.17
CA MET A 118 16.66 -5.81 -1.08
C MET A 118 15.38 -5.40 -1.79
N ARG A 119 15.21 -5.78 -3.06
CA ARG A 119 14.00 -5.46 -3.84
C ARG A 119 12.73 -5.95 -3.16
N GLN A 120 12.79 -7.12 -2.53
CA GLN A 120 11.67 -7.67 -1.79
C GLN A 120 11.33 -6.80 -0.57
N LYS A 121 12.32 -6.43 0.24
CA LYS A 121 12.11 -5.60 1.45
C LYS A 121 11.64 -4.19 1.13
N ILE A 122 12.21 -3.57 0.11
CA ILE A 122 11.76 -2.29 -0.44
C ILE A 122 10.28 -2.39 -0.79
N ARG A 123 9.88 -3.40 -1.57
CA ARG A 123 8.48 -3.63 -1.93
C ARG A 123 7.60 -3.88 -0.70
N GLU A 124 8.05 -4.61 0.30
CA GLU A 124 7.31 -4.83 1.55
C GLU A 124 7.08 -3.52 2.33
N ALA A 125 8.07 -2.63 2.38
CA ALA A 125 7.93 -1.33 3.04
C ALA A 125 7.02 -0.38 2.26
N GLU A 126 7.13 -0.35 0.93
CA GLU A 126 6.19 0.38 0.06
C GLU A 126 4.76 -0.05 0.33
N LYS A 127 4.53 -1.36 0.44
CA LYS A 127 3.21 -1.92 0.76
C LYS A 127 2.64 -1.41 2.08
N VAL A 128 3.46 -1.33 3.12
CA VAL A 128 3.03 -0.82 4.43
C VAL A 128 2.74 0.68 4.36
N ALA A 129 3.58 1.45 3.65
CA ALA A 129 3.40 2.88 3.48
C ALA A 129 2.09 3.22 2.75
N VAL A 130 1.81 2.52 1.65
CA VAL A 130 0.56 2.69 0.88
C VAL A 130 -0.65 2.30 1.70
N TYR A 131 -0.60 1.17 2.43
CA TYR A 131 -1.71 0.76 3.30
C TYR A 131 -2.05 1.84 4.33
N ASN A 132 -1.04 2.32 5.07
CA ASN A 132 -1.23 3.34 6.10
C ASN A 132 -1.75 4.67 5.54
N GLU A 133 -1.40 5.01 4.29
CA GLU A 133 -1.87 6.22 3.63
C GLU A 133 -3.37 6.17 3.30
N TYR A 134 -3.86 5.02 2.81
CA TYR A 134 -5.21 4.92 2.23
C TYR A 134 -6.23 4.24 3.12
N ILE A 135 -5.83 3.54 4.19
CA ILE A 135 -6.78 2.80 5.05
C ILE A 135 -7.86 3.71 5.66
N ASP A 136 -7.49 4.92 6.07
CA ASP A 136 -8.40 5.93 6.62
C ASP A 136 -9.21 6.66 5.54
N GLN A 137 -8.84 6.47 4.26
CA GLN A 137 -9.53 7.03 3.09
C GLN A 137 -10.48 6.01 2.44
N LYS A 138 -10.78 4.89 3.13
CA LYS A 138 -11.81 3.97 2.66
C LYS A 138 -13.13 4.73 2.51
N ASP A 139 -13.84 4.46 1.43
CA ASP A 139 -15.10 5.11 1.05
C ASP A 139 -14.95 6.60 0.69
N GLU A 140 -13.74 7.15 0.63
CA GLU A 140 -13.48 8.52 0.17
C GLU A 140 -13.34 8.60 -1.35
N MET A 141 -13.77 9.73 -1.90
CA MET A 141 -13.61 10.03 -3.32
C MET A 141 -12.27 10.72 -3.57
N VAL A 142 -11.47 10.11 -4.45
CA VAL A 142 -10.14 10.61 -4.84
C VAL A 142 -10.07 10.86 -6.34
N LEU A 143 -9.21 11.79 -6.73
CA LEU A 143 -8.91 12.03 -8.14
C LEU A 143 -7.75 11.12 -8.56
N GLY A 144 -7.94 10.37 -9.64
CA GLY A 144 -6.93 9.50 -10.23
C GLY A 144 -6.69 9.80 -11.71
N VAL A 145 -5.62 9.22 -12.25
CA VAL A 145 -5.31 9.24 -13.69
C VAL A 145 -5.26 7.81 -14.20
N VAL A 146 -5.96 7.51 -15.29
CA VAL A 146 -5.85 6.19 -15.94
C VAL A 146 -4.42 5.99 -16.39
N GLU A 147 -3.77 4.97 -15.85
CA GLU A 147 -2.41 4.59 -16.25
C GLU A 147 -2.43 3.57 -17.37
N SER A 148 -3.28 2.54 -17.26
CA SER A 148 -3.52 1.60 -18.35
C SER A 148 -4.89 0.94 -18.27
N VAL A 149 -5.46 0.64 -19.43
CA VAL A 149 -6.74 -0.07 -19.54
C VAL A 149 -6.45 -1.50 -20.03
N LYS A 150 -6.88 -2.50 -19.27
CA LYS A 150 -6.78 -3.93 -19.63
C LYS A 150 -8.19 -4.52 -19.75
N ASP A 151 -8.31 -5.67 -20.39
CA ASP A 151 -9.63 -6.30 -20.63
C ASP A 151 -10.42 -6.61 -19.35
N LYS A 152 -9.72 -6.90 -18.24
CA LYS A 152 -10.34 -7.31 -16.97
C LYS A 152 -10.35 -6.22 -15.90
N PHE A 153 -9.50 -5.21 -16.03
CA PHE A 153 -9.33 -4.16 -15.03
C PHE A 153 -8.61 -2.96 -15.64
N THR A 154 -8.80 -1.82 -15.02
CA THR A 154 -8.08 -0.59 -15.31
C THR A 154 -7.16 -0.24 -14.13
N LEU A 155 -5.94 0.20 -14.44
CA LEU A 155 -5.01 0.72 -13.45
C LEU A 155 -5.15 2.24 -13.38
N VAL A 156 -5.35 2.75 -12.16
CA VAL A 156 -5.57 4.17 -11.89
C VAL A 156 -4.48 4.65 -10.94
N ASN A 157 -3.66 5.59 -11.40
CA ASN A 157 -2.62 6.22 -10.61
C ASN A 157 -3.23 7.29 -9.69
N LEU A 158 -3.07 7.12 -8.38
CA LEU A 158 -3.52 8.04 -7.33
C LEU A 158 -2.40 8.99 -6.85
N GLY A 159 -1.29 9.05 -7.57
CA GLY A 159 -0.07 9.82 -7.24
C GLY A 159 0.95 9.00 -6.47
N LYS A 160 0.58 8.43 -5.32
CA LYS A 160 1.49 7.63 -4.47
C LYS A 160 1.49 6.13 -4.79
N THR A 161 0.41 5.63 -5.41
CA THR A 161 0.24 4.21 -5.73
C THR A 161 -0.65 4.05 -6.96
N VAL A 162 -0.62 2.85 -7.52
CA VAL A 162 -1.48 2.44 -8.63
C VAL A 162 -2.60 1.56 -8.08
N ALA A 163 -3.79 2.13 -8.01
CA ALA A 163 -5.01 1.43 -7.67
C ALA A 163 -5.51 0.59 -8.84
N MET A 164 -6.26 -0.46 -8.53
CA MET A 164 -6.91 -1.31 -9.53
C MET A 164 -8.42 -1.12 -9.46
N MET A 165 -9.02 -0.84 -10.62
CA MET A 165 -10.46 -0.84 -10.82
C MET A 165 -10.84 -2.06 -11.64
N PRO A 166 -11.49 -3.10 -11.07
CA PRO A 166 -11.95 -4.23 -11.86
C PRO A 166 -13.02 -3.78 -12.85
N ARG A 167 -13.18 -4.51 -13.96
CA ARG A 167 -14.18 -4.16 -15.00
C ARG A 167 -15.61 -4.09 -14.47
N SER A 168 -15.94 -4.85 -13.41
CA SER A 168 -17.24 -4.81 -12.73
C SER A 168 -17.46 -3.55 -11.88
N ALA A 169 -16.40 -2.81 -11.57
CA ALA A 169 -16.42 -1.56 -10.81
C ALA A 169 -16.32 -0.32 -11.73
N GLU A 170 -16.19 -0.52 -13.03
CA GLU A 170 -16.30 0.54 -14.04
C GLU A 170 -17.78 0.83 -14.34
N ILE A 171 -18.10 2.07 -14.75
CA ILE A 171 -19.46 2.37 -15.19
C ILE A 171 -19.71 1.62 -16.52
N PRO A 172 -20.78 0.82 -16.64
CA PRO A 172 -21.12 0.15 -17.89
C PRO A 172 -21.23 1.13 -19.06
N GLY A 173 -20.53 0.84 -20.16
CA GLY A 173 -20.51 1.71 -21.36
C GLY A 173 -19.53 2.88 -21.30
N GLU A 174 -18.92 3.17 -20.14
CA GLU A 174 -17.86 4.17 -20.02
C GLU A 174 -16.60 3.71 -20.79
N ARG A 175 -16.03 4.62 -21.59
CA ARG A 175 -14.79 4.38 -22.33
C ARG A 175 -13.65 5.12 -21.66
N LEU A 176 -12.86 4.37 -20.90
CA LEU A 176 -11.65 4.89 -20.26
C LEU A 176 -10.49 4.95 -21.27
N VAL A 177 -9.70 6.02 -21.18
CA VAL A 177 -8.52 6.25 -22.02
C VAL A 177 -7.31 6.52 -21.14
N GLU A 178 -6.14 5.99 -21.52
CA GLU A 178 -4.89 6.27 -20.80
C GLU A 178 -4.61 7.78 -20.72
N GLY A 179 -4.17 8.26 -19.56
CA GLY A 179 -3.99 9.67 -19.26
C GLY A 179 -5.26 10.44 -18.88
N GLN A 180 -6.44 9.82 -18.98
CA GLN A 180 -7.70 10.45 -18.54
C GLN A 180 -7.68 10.66 -17.02
N ARG A 181 -8.13 11.83 -16.57
CA ARG A 181 -8.37 12.10 -15.15
C ARG A 181 -9.81 11.75 -14.82
N LEU A 182 -10.03 11.04 -13.73
CA LEU A 182 -11.36 10.62 -13.29
C LEU A 182 -11.45 10.62 -11.77
N ARG A 183 -12.67 10.74 -11.26
CA ARG A 183 -12.95 10.53 -9.84
C ARG A 183 -13.28 9.07 -9.59
N VAL A 184 -12.74 8.51 -8.53
CA VAL A 184 -13.04 7.15 -8.09
C VAL A 184 -13.28 7.16 -6.59
N VAL A 185 -14.01 6.18 -6.08
CA VAL A 185 -14.08 5.91 -4.65
C VAL A 185 -13.18 4.73 -4.30
N ILE A 186 -12.48 4.82 -3.17
CA ILE A 186 -11.70 3.70 -2.63
C ILE A 186 -12.65 2.73 -1.94
N THR A 187 -12.78 1.51 -2.44
CA THR A 187 -13.68 0.50 -1.88
C THR A 187 -12.98 -0.45 -0.91
N GLU A 188 -11.69 -0.72 -1.14
CA GLU A 188 -10.93 -1.68 -0.35
C GLU A 188 -9.46 -1.31 -0.31
N VAL A 189 -8.84 -1.46 0.87
CA VAL A 189 -7.40 -1.25 1.08
C VAL A 189 -6.84 -2.47 1.79
N ASN A 190 -6.00 -3.23 1.09
CA ASN A 190 -5.46 -4.50 1.55
C ASN A 190 -3.96 -4.41 1.82
N LYS A 191 -3.54 -4.98 2.95
CA LYS A 191 -2.14 -4.99 3.36
C LYS A 191 -1.33 -6.08 2.65
N ASP A 192 -1.89 -7.28 2.54
CA ASP A 192 -1.13 -8.50 2.23
C ASP A 192 -1.27 -9.01 0.79
N THR A 193 -2.02 -8.32 -0.07
CA THR A 193 -2.27 -8.78 -1.44
C THR A 193 -0.98 -8.77 -2.27
N LYS A 194 -0.82 -9.79 -3.13
CA LYS A 194 0.23 -9.82 -4.16
C LYS A 194 -0.06 -8.86 -5.33
N GLY A 195 -1.31 -8.43 -5.49
CA GLY A 195 -1.78 -7.49 -6.52
C GLY A 195 -1.83 -6.04 -6.04
N SER A 196 -2.75 -5.25 -6.62
CA SER A 196 -2.98 -3.88 -6.15
C SER A 196 -3.55 -3.89 -4.73
N GLN A 197 -3.01 -3.02 -3.89
CA GLN A 197 -3.44 -2.87 -2.50
C GLN A 197 -4.68 -2.01 -2.37
N VAL A 198 -4.95 -1.15 -3.35
CA VAL A 198 -6.07 -0.21 -3.33
C VAL A 198 -7.01 -0.58 -4.45
N LEU A 199 -8.21 -1.01 -4.09
CA LEU A 199 -9.30 -1.18 -5.03
C LEU A 199 -10.14 0.07 -5.08
N VAL A 200 -10.48 0.48 -6.29
CA VAL A 200 -11.30 1.65 -6.54
C VAL A 200 -12.48 1.29 -7.43
N SER A 201 -13.52 2.11 -7.36
CA SER A 201 -14.74 1.92 -8.13
C SER A 201 -15.29 3.24 -8.64
N ARG A 202 -15.93 3.18 -9.81
CA ARG A 202 -16.85 4.21 -10.31
C ARG A 202 -18.30 3.75 -10.32
N ALA A 203 -18.55 2.44 -10.24
CA ALA A 203 -19.89 1.87 -10.18
C ALA A 203 -20.50 1.86 -8.76
N ASP A 204 -19.67 2.04 -7.73
CA ASP A 204 -20.12 1.95 -6.34
C ASP A 204 -21.04 3.14 -5.95
N PRO A 205 -22.15 2.92 -5.21
CA PRO A 205 -23.04 3.99 -4.74
C PRO A 205 -22.34 5.09 -3.94
N MET A 206 -21.22 4.78 -3.28
CA MET A 206 -20.45 5.73 -2.49
C MET A 206 -19.88 6.86 -3.37
N LEU A 207 -19.54 6.60 -4.64
CA LEU A 207 -19.12 7.66 -5.55
C LEU A 207 -20.21 8.73 -5.68
N VAL A 208 -21.48 8.32 -5.82
CA VAL A 208 -22.62 9.24 -5.92
C VAL A 208 -22.76 10.05 -4.63
N ARG A 209 -22.69 9.39 -3.47
CA ARG A 209 -22.73 10.08 -2.16
C ARG A 209 -21.67 11.18 -2.08
N ARG A 210 -20.41 10.86 -2.39
CA ARG A 210 -19.29 11.82 -2.32
C ARG A 210 -19.38 12.94 -3.34
N LEU A 211 -19.94 12.67 -4.54
CA LEU A 211 -20.21 13.71 -5.53
C LEU A 211 -21.27 14.69 -5.01
N PHE A 212 -22.35 14.21 -4.41
CA PHE A 212 -23.37 15.06 -3.79
C PHE A 212 -22.85 15.83 -2.57
N GLU A 213 -22.03 15.21 -1.71
CA GLU A 213 -21.37 15.91 -0.60
C GLU A 213 -20.47 17.05 -1.09
N LYS A 214 -19.82 16.87 -2.23
CA LYS A 214 -18.99 17.92 -2.83
C LYS A 214 -19.82 19.04 -3.47
N GLU A 215 -20.90 18.69 -4.17
CA GLU A 215 -21.68 19.62 -4.99
C GLU A 215 -22.77 20.37 -4.20
N VAL A 216 -23.27 19.78 -3.11
CA VAL A 216 -24.38 20.30 -2.31
C VAL A 216 -23.88 20.67 -0.91
N PRO A 217 -23.65 21.97 -0.62
CA PRO A 217 -23.15 22.44 0.67
C PRO A 217 -24.02 22.01 1.85
N GLU A 218 -25.33 21.92 1.65
CA GLU A 218 -26.29 21.50 2.66
C GLU A 218 -26.08 20.04 3.10
N ILE A 219 -25.61 19.17 2.21
CA ILE A 219 -25.24 17.78 2.52
C ILE A 219 -23.91 17.76 3.27
N PHE A 220 -22.91 18.52 2.79
CA PHE A 220 -21.61 18.62 3.46
C PHE A 220 -21.72 19.11 4.91
N GLN A 221 -22.61 20.07 5.18
CA GLN A 221 -22.86 20.63 6.51
C GLN A 221 -23.73 19.72 7.40
N GLY A 222 -24.32 18.66 6.84
CA GLY A 222 -25.23 17.76 7.54
C GLY A 222 -26.64 18.33 7.76
N THR A 223 -27.00 19.45 7.12
CA THR A 223 -28.39 19.97 7.12
C THR A 223 -29.31 19.03 6.36
N ILE A 224 -28.82 18.47 5.26
CA ILE A 224 -29.47 17.40 4.50
C ILE A 224 -28.67 16.12 4.69
N GLU A 225 -29.36 15.03 5.01
CA GLU A 225 -28.77 13.71 5.15
C GLU A 225 -29.24 12.81 4.00
N ILE A 226 -28.28 12.16 3.33
CA ILE A 226 -28.59 11.09 2.38
C ILE A 226 -28.87 9.80 3.16
N LYS A 227 -30.15 9.39 3.19
CA LYS A 227 -30.61 8.22 3.95
C LYS A 227 -30.36 6.91 3.23
N ALA A 228 -30.56 6.88 1.92
CA ALA A 228 -30.37 5.68 1.11
C ALA A 228 -30.00 6.03 -0.33
N ILE A 229 -29.21 5.16 -0.95
CA ILE A 229 -28.88 5.20 -2.38
C ILE A 229 -29.08 3.79 -2.93
N ALA A 230 -29.88 3.66 -3.98
CA ALA A 230 -29.97 2.47 -4.81
C ALA A 230 -29.50 2.83 -6.22
N ARG A 231 -28.48 2.13 -6.72
CA ARG A 231 -27.77 2.49 -7.95
C ARG A 231 -27.64 1.32 -8.90
N GLU A 232 -28.06 1.54 -10.14
CA GLU A 232 -27.72 0.77 -11.32
C GLU A 232 -26.75 1.63 -12.14
N ALA A 233 -25.44 1.41 -11.96
CA ALA A 233 -24.41 2.28 -12.49
C ALA A 233 -24.52 2.47 -14.01
N GLY A 234 -24.41 3.72 -14.47
CA GLY A 234 -24.53 4.10 -15.88
C GLY A 234 -25.96 4.20 -16.40
N GLU A 235 -26.96 3.69 -15.66
CA GLU A 235 -28.37 3.76 -16.07
C GLU A 235 -29.18 4.69 -15.17
N ARG A 236 -29.28 4.35 -13.88
CA ARG A 236 -30.16 5.05 -12.95
C ARG A 236 -29.71 4.93 -11.49
N THR A 237 -29.73 6.05 -10.79
CA THR A 237 -29.63 6.12 -9.33
C THR A 237 -30.88 6.73 -8.74
N LYS A 238 -31.39 6.09 -7.68
CA LYS A 238 -32.43 6.59 -6.80
C LYS A 238 -31.82 6.96 -5.45
N MET A 239 -32.00 8.20 -5.03
CA MET A 239 -31.43 8.73 -3.79
C MET A 239 -32.52 9.32 -2.89
N ALA A 240 -32.60 8.83 -1.66
CA ALA A 240 -33.52 9.33 -0.64
C ALA A 240 -32.81 10.30 0.29
N VAL A 241 -33.38 11.49 0.47
CA VAL A 241 -32.81 12.58 1.27
C VAL A 241 -33.77 13.06 2.35
N LEU A 242 -33.23 13.45 3.50
CA LEU A 242 -33.96 14.03 4.63
C LEU A 242 -33.34 15.39 4.97
N SER A 243 -34.15 16.42 5.19
CA SER A 243 -33.66 17.67 5.78
C SER A 243 -33.88 17.66 7.30
N HIS A 244 -32.85 18.02 8.06
CA HIS A 244 -32.92 18.28 9.49
C HIS A 244 -33.41 19.70 9.81
N ASN A 245 -33.49 20.56 8.78
CA ASN A 245 -34.03 21.91 8.90
C ASN A 245 -35.35 22.02 8.11
N PRO A 246 -36.50 22.31 8.77
CA PRO A 246 -37.79 22.42 8.09
C PRO A 246 -37.86 23.56 7.06
N ASP A 247 -36.98 24.57 7.17
CA ASP A 247 -36.93 25.70 6.23
C ASP A 247 -36.13 25.38 4.95
N VAL A 248 -35.51 24.20 4.88
CA VAL A 248 -34.68 23.77 3.74
C VAL A 248 -35.37 22.62 3.01
N ASP A 249 -35.73 22.85 1.75
CA ASP A 249 -36.22 21.79 0.86
C ASP A 249 -35.05 20.89 0.42
N PRO A 250 -35.03 19.60 0.83
CA PRO A 250 -33.92 18.72 0.52
C PRO A 250 -33.83 18.38 -0.97
N ILE A 251 -34.97 18.32 -1.69
CA ILE A 251 -34.97 17.97 -3.12
C ILE A 251 -34.45 19.16 -3.92
N GLY A 252 -35.02 20.36 -3.70
CA GLY A 252 -34.61 21.58 -4.38
C GLY A 252 -33.14 21.92 -4.17
N ALA A 253 -32.61 21.73 -2.97
CA ALA A 253 -31.20 21.96 -2.66
C ALA A 253 -30.25 21.03 -3.44
N CYS A 254 -30.63 19.76 -3.62
CA CYS A 254 -29.83 18.80 -4.37
C CYS A 254 -29.90 19.01 -5.89
N ILE A 255 -31.06 19.41 -6.41
CA ILE A 255 -31.24 19.73 -7.83
C ILE A 255 -30.49 21.02 -8.20
N GLY A 256 -30.55 22.03 -7.33
CA GLY A 256 -29.99 23.35 -7.57
C GLY A 256 -30.80 24.17 -8.59
N GLN A 257 -30.35 25.39 -8.86
CA GLN A 257 -31.06 26.29 -9.78
C GLN A 257 -31.14 25.68 -11.18
N ARG A 258 -32.36 25.45 -11.68
CA ARG A 258 -32.62 24.83 -12.99
C ARG A 258 -31.91 23.48 -13.20
N GLY A 259 -31.63 22.73 -12.13
CA GLY A 259 -30.96 21.43 -12.23
C GLY A 259 -29.45 21.48 -12.38
N ALA A 260 -28.81 22.65 -12.23
CA ALA A 260 -27.38 22.80 -12.49
C ALA A 260 -26.51 21.82 -11.68
N ARG A 261 -26.77 21.69 -10.36
CA ARG A 261 -25.97 20.84 -9.47
C ARG A 261 -26.09 19.35 -9.84
N VAL A 262 -27.32 18.87 -9.97
CA VAL A 262 -27.55 17.46 -10.35
C VAL A 262 -27.01 17.16 -11.75
N GLN A 263 -27.05 18.13 -12.68
CA GLN A 263 -26.52 17.95 -14.02
C GLN A 263 -25.00 17.75 -14.02
N GLU A 264 -24.24 18.48 -13.20
CA GLU A 264 -22.78 18.27 -13.08
C GLU A 264 -22.45 16.85 -12.61
N ILE A 265 -23.27 16.28 -11.71
CA ILE A 265 -23.11 14.90 -11.24
C ILE A 265 -23.50 13.91 -12.34
N ILE A 266 -24.60 14.14 -13.06
CA ILE A 266 -25.02 13.31 -14.20
C ILE A 266 -23.92 13.26 -15.27
N ASP A 267 -23.30 14.40 -15.56
CA ASP A 267 -22.23 14.51 -16.55
C ASP A 267 -20.97 13.74 -16.11
N GLU A 268 -20.59 13.82 -14.82
CA GLU A 268 -19.49 13.02 -14.25
C GLU A 268 -19.77 11.51 -14.33
N LEU A 269 -21.04 11.10 -14.19
CA LEU A 269 -21.49 9.71 -14.26
C LEU A 269 -21.89 9.26 -15.69
N HIS A 270 -21.50 10.02 -16.72
CA HIS A 270 -21.72 9.69 -18.13
C HIS A 270 -23.19 9.52 -18.53
N GLY A 271 -24.08 10.37 -17.99
CA GLY A 271 -25.49 10.39 -18.35
C GLY A 271 -26.38 9.45 -17.52
N GLU A 272 -25.87 8.90 -16.43
CA GLU A 272 -26.65 8.15 -15.45
C GLU A 272 -27.80 9.02 -14.91
N LYS A 273 -29.04 8.52 -14.97
CA LYS A 273 -30.22 9.30 -14.52
C LYS A 273 -30.31 9.31 -13.01
N ILE A 274 -30.51 10.46 -12.39
CA ILE A 274 -30.61 10.58 -10.93
C ILE A 274 -32.01 11.03 -10.54
N ASP A 275 -32.75 10.18 -9.81
CA ASP A 275 -33.98 10.58 -9.13
C ASP A 275 -33.69 10.85 -7.65
N ILE A 276 -34.15 12.00 -7.17
CA ILE A 276 -34.00 12.42 -5.79
C ILE A 276 -35.40 12.55 -5.21
N PHE A 277 -35.64 11.90 -4.08
CA PHE A 277 -36.94 11.91 -3.41
C PHE A 277 -36.78 12.07 -1.91
N GLN A 278 -37.85 12.56 -1.27
CA GLN A 278 -37.84 12.80 0.16
C GLN A 278 -38.01 11.48 0.93
N TRP A 279 -37.11 11.23 1.87
CA TRP A 279 -37.22 10.12 2.82
C TRP A 279 -38.43 10.32 3.74
N ASN A 280 -39.10 9.22 4.08
CA ASN A 280 -40.14 9.18 5.08
C ASN A 280 -39.98 7.91 5.92
N ASP A 281 -40.19 8.01 7.23
CA ASP A 281 -40.12 6.85 8.13
C ASP A 281 -41.33 5.92 7.97
N ASP A 282 -42.45 6.41 7.44
CA ASP A 282 -43.55 5.58 6.95
C ASP A 282 -43.17 4.96 5.60
N ILE A 283 -42.99 3.64 5.61
CA ILE A 283 -42.65 2.83 4.43
C ILE A 283 -43.65 3.05 3.28
N THR A 284 -44.94 3.23 3.57
CA THR A 284 -45.97 3.44 2.55
C THR A 284 -45.73 4.73 1.79
N GLN A 285 -45.36 5.79 2.52
CA GLN A 285 -45.02 7.07 1.91
C GLN A 285 -43.67 7.02 1.21
N LEU A 286 -42.68 6.33 1.80
CA LEU A 286 -41.37 6.16 1.20
C LEU A 286 -41.47 5.45 -0.17
N VAL A 287 -42.23 4.36 -0.25
CA VAL A 287 -42.45 3.60 -1.50
C VAL A 287 -43.20 4.44 -2.54
N LYS A 288 -44.13 5.30 -2.11
CA LYS A 288 -44.85 6.20 -3.01
C LYS A 288 -43.93 7.29 -3.58
N ASN A 289 -42.95 7.73 -2.80
CA ASN A 289 -41.99 8.75 -3.20
C ASN A 289 -40.87 8.21 -4.10
N ALA A 290 -40.53 6.92 -3.98
CA ALA A 290 -39.44 6.23 -4.69
C ALA A 290 -39.78 5.95 -6.17
#